data_AF-D0LGN2-F1
#
_entry.id   AF-D0LGN2-F1
#
_cell.length_a   1.000
_cell.length_b   1.000
_cell.length_c   1.000
_cell.angle_alpha   90.00
_cell.angle_beta   90.00
_cell.angle_gamma   90.00
#
_symmetry.space_group_name_H-M   'P 1'
#
loop_
_entity.id
_entity.type
_entity.pdbx_description
1 polymer ?
#
loop_
_entity_poly.entity_id
_entity_poly.type
_entity_poly.pdbx_seq_one_letter_code
_entity_poly.pdbx_strand_id
1 'polypeptide(L)'
;MTRWDAKVFAAFVSDRRPRARARTHLRGLALALGLVLLALGGCVEVGGGAAEFSWTLRNFAGDRALSCEGVGMSWVQLNWRTVAEGDPNPALEAEGSKRFPCADDRGITEFIIPSGRKMLWVEPLCQDGEAFTRYEVPPPVVRNVADGAVLTLDSLLIVVDPACTCAAECAAFELR
;
A
#
# COMPACT_ATOMS: atom_id res chain seq x y z
N MET A 1 -42.03 -8.58 -14.71
CA MET A 1 -42.93 -9.42 -15.51
C MET A 1 -43.09 -8.79 -16.88
N THR A 2 -42.39 -9.29 -17.91
CA THR A 2 -42.86 -9.31 -19.30
C THR A 2 -42.02 -10.33 -20.08
N ARG A 3 -42.76 -11.14 -20.83
CA ARG A 3 -42.42 -12.35 -21.58
C ARG A 3 -42.28 -11.97 -23.08
N TRP A 4 -42.01 -12.97 -23.92
CA TRP A 4 -42.01 -12.99 -25.40
C TRP A 4 -40.63 -12.67 -26.03
N ASP A 5 -40.10 -13.39 -27.02
CA ASP A 5 -40.59 -14.55 -27.77
C ASP A 5 -39.44 -15.26 -28.49
N ALA A 6 -39.63 -16.54 -28.78
CA ALA A 6 -38.72 -17.38 -29.56
C ALA A 6 -39.15 -17.49 -31.03
N LYS A 7 -38.26 -18.07 -31.86
CA LYS A 7 -38.43 -18.63 -33.24
C LYS A 7 -37.96 -17.68 -34.38
N VAL A 8 -37.33 -18.12 -35.47
CA VAL A 8 -37.16 -19.45 -36.07
C VAL A 8 -36.00 -19.47 -37.08
N PHE A 9 -35.43 -20.68 -37.23
CA PHE A 9 -34.57 -21.27 -38.26
C PHE A 9 -34.21 -20.49 -39.55
N ALA A 10 -32.91 -20.50 -39.85
CA ALA A 10 -32.43 -20.70 -41.21
C ALA A 10 -31.48 -21.91 -41.23
N ALA A 11 -31.91 -22.96 -41.91
CA ALA A 11 -31.10 -24.12 -42.23
C ALA A 11 -30.05 -23.75 -43.29
N PHE A 12 -28.78 -24.02 -43.02
CA PHE A 12 -27.75 -24.00 -44.06
C PHE A 12 -27.10 -25.38 -44.15
N VAL A 13 -27.40 -26.04 -45.26
CA VAL A 13 -26.96 -27.38 -45.64
C VAL A 13 -25.51 -27.32 -46.13
N SER A 14 -24.65 -28.07 -45.43
CA SER A 14 -23.54 -28.88 -45.93
C SER A 14 -22.78 -28.44 -47.21
N ASP A 15 -21.54 -27.98 -47.04
CA ASP A 15 -20.43 -28.40 -47.91
C ASP A 15 -19.26 -28.91 -47.03
N ARG A 16 -19.25 -30.22 -46.75
CA ARG A 16 -18.14 -30.90 -46.07
C ARG A 16 -17.16 -31.42 -47.12
N ARG A 17 -16.21 -30.58 -47.53
CA ARG A 17 -15.02 -31.06 -48.24
C ARG A 17 -14.07 -31.73 -47.24
N PRO A 18 -13.68 -33.00 -47.42
CA PRO A 18 -12.62 -33.61 -46.63
C PRO A 18 -11.27 -33.03 -47.10
N ARG A 19 -10.79 -31.98 -46.43
CA ARG A 19 -9.40 -31.56 -46.59
C ARG A 19 -8.51 -32.54 -45.83
N ALA A 20 -7.65 -33.17 -46.62
CA ALA A 20 -6.69 -34.18 -46.23
C ALA A 20 -5.79 -33.73 -45.06
N ARG A 21 -5.48 -34.75 -44.25
CA ARG A 21 -4.39 -34.89 -43.29
C ARG A 21 -3.23 -33.90 -43.47
N ALA A 22 -3.13 -32.93 -42.57
CA ALA A 22 -1.86 -32.32 -42.11
C ALA A 22 -2.10 -31.56 -40.80
N ARG A 23 -2.59 -32.23 -39.75
CA ARG A 23 -2.91 -31.58 -38.45
C ARG A 23 -2.35 -32.34 -37.25
N THR A 24 -1.24 -33.07 -37.43
CA THR A 24 -0.63 -33.85 -36.34
C THR A 24 0.61 -33.20 -35.73
N HIS A 25 1.22 -32.19 -36.36
CA HIS A 25 2.44 -31.54 -35.83
C HIS A 25 2.22 -30.23 -35.06
N LEU A 26 1.08 -29.55 -35.26
CA LEU A 26 0.79 -28.25 -34.60
C LEU A 26 0.41 -28.37 -33.11
N ARG A 27 -0.10 -29.53 -32.67
CA ARG A 27 -0.46 -29.75 -31.25
C ARG A 27 0.76 -29.96 -30.35
N GLY A 28 1.83 -30.56 -30.86
CA GLY A 28 3.06 -30.78 -30.09
C GLY A 28 3.82 -29.48 -29.81
N LEU A 29 3.87 -28.57 -30.79
CA LEU A 29 4.62 -27.32 -30.67
C LEU A 29 3.99 -26.36 -29.65
N ALA A 30 2.66 -26.27 -29.61
CA ALA A 30 1.95 -25.43 -28.65
C ALA A 30 2.12 -25.93 -27.20
N LEU A 31 2.15 -27.25 -26.98
CA LEU A 31 2.34 -27.83 -25.66
C LEU A 31 3.77 -27.63 -25.14
N ALA A 32 4.77 -27.78 -26.02
CA ALA A 32 6.17 -27.53 -25.70
C ALA A 32 6.42 -26.05 -25.35
N LEU A 33 5.82 -25.12 -26.12
CA LEU A 33 5.94 -23.69 -25.86
C LEU A 33 5.29 -23.27 -24.53
N GLY A 34 4.13 -23.86 -24.20
CA GLY A 34 3.48 -23.65 -22.91
C GLY A 34 4.32 -24.12 -21.71
N LEU A 35 5.01 -25.26 -21.83
CA LEU A 35 5.90 -25.77 -20.79
C LEU A 35 7.14 -24.89 -20.59
N VAL A 36 7.71 -24.36 -21.67
CA VAL A 36 8.86 -23.43 -21.61
C VAL A 36 8.45 -22.10 -20.96
N LEU A 37 7.27 -21.57 -21.27
CA LEU A 37 6.77 -20.35 -20.63
C LEU A 37 6.49 -20.53 -19.12
N LEU A 38 6.05 -21.73 -18.70
CA LEU A 38 5.90 -22.08 -17.28
C LEU A 38 7.26 -22.24 -16.57
N ALA A 39 8.27 -22.75 -17.27
CA ALA A 39 9.63 -22.89 -16.74
C ALA A 39 10.40 -21.55 -16.67
N LEU A 40 9.96 -20.54 -17.44
CA LEU A 40 10.47 -19.17 -17.38
C LEU A 40 9.76 -18.30 -16.34
N GLY A 41 8.76 -18.84 -15.64
CA GLY A 41 8.22 -18.24 -14.42
C GLY A 41 9.26 -18.28 -13.30
N GLY A 42 10.23 -17.38 -13.36
CA GLY A 42 11.26 -17.23 -12.34
C GLY A 42 10.62 -17.02 -10.97
N CYS A 43 11.16 -17.69 -9.96
CA CYS A 43 10.81 -17.40 -8.57
C CYS A 43 11.12 -15.93 -8.33
N VAL A 44 10.09 -15.11 -8.09
CA VAL A 44 10.30 -13.73 -7.65
C VAL A 44 10.80 -13.82 -6.21
N GLU A 45 12.07 -13.49 -6.00
CA GLU A 45 12.60 -13.34 -4.65
C GLU A 45 11.89 -12.16 -3.98
N VAL A 46 11.11 -12.46 -2.94
CA VAL A 46 10.51 -11.44 -2.08
C VAL A 46 11.59 -11.01 -1.09
N GLY A 47 12.33 -9.95 -1.45
CA GLY A 47 13.32 -9.35 -0.56
C GLY A 47 12.65 -8.39 0.41
N GLY A 48 12.69 -8.68 1.72
CA GLY A 48 12.13 -7.83 2.77
C GLY A 48 10.79 -8.28 3.33
N GLY A 49 10.35 -7.58 4.37
CA GLY A 49 9.05 -7.72 5.01
C GLY A 49 8.08 -6.60 4.66
N ALA A 50 6.83 -6.76 5.08
CA ALA A 50 5.77 -5.77 4.95
C ALA A 50 5.26 -5.34 6.32
N ALA A 51 4.67 -4.15 6.41
CA ALA A 51 4.02 -3.63 7.60
C ALA A 51 2.55 -3.29 7.34
N GLU A 52 1.69 -3.67 8.28
CA GLU A 52 0.27 -3.32 8.34
C GLU A 52 -0.02 -2.52 9.62
N PHE A 53 -0.80 -1.46 9.48
CA PHE A 53 -1.23 -0.65 10.61
C PHE A 53 -2.51 0.12 10.28
N SER A 54 -3.20 0.58 11.31
CA SER A 54 -4.36 1.47 11.20
C SER A 54 -4.15 2.71 12.06
N TRP A 55 -4.89 3.78 11.81
CA TRP A 55 -4.82 4.97 12.65
C TRP A 55 -6.19 5.58 12.92
N THR A 56 -6.22 6.42 13.96
CA THR A 56 -7.36 7.28 14.29
C THR A 56 -6.85 8.68 14.61
N LEU A 57 -7.65 9.70 14.27
CA LEU A 57 -7.30 11.11 14.47
C LEU A 57 -8.02 11.71 15.68
N ARG A 58 -7.29 12.54 16.43
CA ARG A 58 -7.83 13.41 17.47
C ARG A 58 -7.17 14.78 17.46
N ASN A 59 -7.83 15.77 18.04
CA ASN A 59 -7.17 17.03 18.42
C ASN A 59 -6.69 16.97 19.87
N PHE A 60 -5.91 17.96 20.26
CA PHE A 60 -5.48 18.16 21.65
C PHE A 60 -6.63 18.45 22.62
N ALA A 61 -7.82 18.82 22.14
CA ALA A 61 -9.03 18.95 22.97
C ALA A 61 -9.71 17.61 23.26
N GLY A 62 -9.32 16.53 22.57
CA GLY A 62 -9.85 15.18 22.74
C GLY A 62 -11.02 14.81 21.82
N ASP A 63 -11.39 15.68 20.87
CA ASP A 63 -12.43 15.42 19.89
C ASP A 63 -12.01 14.30 18.93
N ARG A 64 -12.92 13.35 18.70
CA ARG A 64 -12.63 12.05 18.04
C ARG A 64 -12.95 12.01 16.54
N ALA A 65 -13.39 13.11 15.94
CA ALA A 65 -14.00 13.10 14.61
C ALA A 65 -13.46 14.22 13.73
N LEU A 66 -12.13 14.27 13.58
CA LEU A 66 -11.51 15.15 12.60
C LEU A 66 -11.41 14.40 11.29
N SER A 67 -11.99 14.97 10.23
CA SER A 67 -11.65 14.53 8.87
C SER A 67 -10.22 14.98 8.56
N CYS A 68 -9.53 14.21 7.73
CA CYS A 68 -8.22 14.56 7.18
C CYS A 68 -8.20 15.99 6.61
N GLU A 69 -9.24 16.36 5.87
CA GLU A 69 -9.46 17.71 5.33
C GLU A 69 -9.58 18.77 6.44
N GLY A 70 -10.33 18.47 7.52
CA GLY A 70 -10.54 19.40 8.64
C GLY A 70 -9.29 19.66 9.49
N VAL A 71 -8.24 18.86 9.32
CA VAL A 71 -6.94 19.05 9.98
C VAL A 71 -5.80 19.31 8.99
N GLY A 72 -6.11 19.55 7.70
CA GLY A 72 -5.08 19.78 6.68
C GLY A 72 -4.13 18.59 6.46
N MET A 73 -4.48 17.39 6.93
CA MET A 73 -3.61 16.21 6.84
C MET A 73 -3.91 15.45 5.55
N SER A 74 -2.89 15.26 4.70
CA SER A 74 -3.06 14.54 3.45
C SER A 74 -2.51 13.12 3.51
N TRP A 75 -1.42 12.91 4.26
CA TRP A 75 -0.73 11.63 4.29
C TRP A 75 -0.35 11.20 5.70
N VAL A 76 -0.27 9.89 5.89
CA VAL A 76 0.49 9.27 6.97
C VAL A 76 1.71 8.59 6.36
N GLN A 77 2.91 8.97 6.78
CA GLN A 77 4.15 8.37 6.32
C GLN A 77 4.65 7.37 7.35
N LEU A 78 4.81 6.11 6.95
CA LEU A 78 5.60 5.13 7.68
C LEU A 78 7.07 5.33 7.32
N ASN A 79 7.90 5.51 8.33
CA ASN A 79 9.35 5.61 8.20
C ASN A 79 10.01 4.40 8.86
N TRP A 80 11.15 3.99 8.32
CA TRP A 80 11.96 2.94 8.92
C TRP A 80 13.45 3.17 8.75
N ARG A 81 14.21 2.51 9.61
CA ARG A 81 15.67 2.39 9.52
C ARG A 81 16.20 1.19 10.29
N THR A 82 17.45 0.85 10.04
CA THR A 82 18.19 -0.17 10.77
C THR A 82 18.61 0.35 12.14
N VAL A 83 18.52 -0.50 13.16
CA VAL A 83 19.00 -0.16 14.51
C VAL A 83 20.02 -1.19 14.97
N ALA A 84 21.18 -0.70 15.40
CA ALA A 84 22.20 -1.53 16.03
C ALA A 84 21.74 -1.98 17.42
N GLU A 85 22.24 -3.12 17.87
CA GLU A 85 21.98 -3.58 19.22
C GLU A 85 22.59 -2.62 20.26
N GLY A 86 21.78 -2.19 21.23
CA GLY A 86 22.22 -1.32 22.31
C GLY A 86 22.28 0.17 21.96
N ASP A 87 21.75 0.60 20.82
CA ASP A 87 21.68 2.02 20.47
C ASP A 87 20.69 2.77 21.40
N PRO A 88 21.17 3.66 22.30
CA PRO A 88 20.36 4.22 23.37
C PRO A 88 19.54 5.43 22.94
N ASN A 89 19.90 6.10 21.84
CA ASN A 89 19.18 7.29 21.39
C ASN A 89 19.43 7.55 19.90
N PRO A 90 18.88 6.70 19.04
CA PRO A 90 19.23 6.76 17.63
C PRO A 90 18.55 7.99 17.01
N ALA A 91 19.28 8.85 16.30
CA ALA A 91 18.72 10.05 15.63
C ALA A 91 17.62 9.67 14.63
N LEU A 92 16.48 10.36 14.57
CA LEU A 92 15.36 10.00 13.68
C LEU A 92 15.62 10.42 12.23
N GLU A 93 16.51 9.71 11.55
CA GLU A 93 16.72 9.82 10.10
C GLU A 93 16.24 8.53 9.43
N ALA A 94 15.29 8.65 8.50
CA ALA A 94 14.72 7.51 7.80
C ALA A 94 15.67 6.98 6.72
N GLU A 95 15.91 5.67 6.70
CA GLU A 95 16.57 4.98 5.56
C GLU A 95 15.57 4.71 4.43
N GLY A 96 14.28 4.58 4.77
CA GLY A 96 13.20 4.41 3.83
C GLY A 96 11.86 4.84 4.40
N SER A 97 10.91 5.12 3.51
CA SER A 97 9.57 5.54 3.89
C SER A 97 8.51 5.13 2.86
N LYS A 98 7.25 5.10 3.30
CA LYS A 98 6.07 4.89 2.46
C LYS A 98 4.93 5.77 2.94
N ARG A 99 4.29 6.49 2.02
CA ARG A 99 3.13 7.34 2.29
C ARG A 99 1.83 6.60 2.01
N PHE A 100 0.84 6.87 2.85
CA PHE A 100 -0.52 6.38 2.74
C PHE A 100 -1.50 7.55 2.77
N PRO A 101 -2.53 7.59 1.92
CA PRO A 101 -3.57 8.61 2.00
C PRO A 101 -4.19 8.63 3.40
N CYS A 102 -4.30 9.80 4.01
CA CYS A 102 -4.88 9.94 5.34
C CYS A 102 -6.29 9.32 5.44
N ALA A 103 -7.10 9.51 4.38
CA ALA A 103 -8.49 9.09 4.33
C ALA A 103 -8.71 7.56 4.30
N ASP A 104 -7.64 6.77 4.14
CA ASP A 104 -7.73 5.32 4.11
C ASP A 104 -7.85 4.71 5.51
N ASP A 105 -7.50 5.45 6.58
CA ASP A 105 -7.45 5.03 7.99
C ASP A 105 -6.56 3.79 8.27
N ARG A 106 -5.81 3.35 7.26
CA ARG A 106 -4.91 2.18 7.30
C ARG A 106 -3.83 2.24 6.24
N GLY A 107 -2.71 1.58 6.54
CA GLY A 107 -1.57 1.46 5.65
C GLY A 107 -1.07 0.02 5.60
N ILE A 108 -0.79 -0.46 4.38
CA ILE A 108 -0.14 -1.75 4.14
C ILE A 108 1.00 -1.52 3.15
N THR A 109 2.24 -1.79 3.56
CA THR A 109 3.36 -1.76 2.63
C THR A 109 3.40 -3.04 1.80
N GLU A 110 4.05 -2.96 0.64
CA GLU A 110 4.59 -4.13 -0.01
C GLU A 110 5.75 -4.73 0.81
N PHE A 111 6.32 -5.83 0.36
CA PHE A 111 7.52 -6.43 0.94
C PHE A 111 8.77 -5.61 0.58
N ILE A 112 8.87 -4.39 1.10
CA ILE A 112 9.91 -3.41 0.78
C ILE A 112 10.78 -3.03 1.98
N ILE A 113 10.39 -3.46 3.19
CA ILE A 113 11.13 -3.14 4.41
C ILE A 113 12.27 -4.16 4.51
N PRO A 114 13.55 -3.75 4.48
CA PRO A 114 14.65 -4.72 4.52
C PRO A 114 14.57 -5.55 5.80
N SER A 115 14.97 -6.83 5.71
CA SER A 115 15.02 -7.70 6.87
C SER A 115 16.02 -7.22 7.93
N GLY A 116 15.86 -7.74 9.14
CA GLY A 116 16.67 -7.39 10.31
C GLY A 116 15.94 -6.50 11.31
N ARG A 117 16.69 -5.98 12.28
CA ARG A 117 16.15 -5.15 13.37
C ARG A 117 15.87 -3.75 12.86
N LYS A 118 14.60 -3.37 12.80
CA LYS A 118 14.13 -2.07 12.31
C LYS A 118 13.43 -1.27 13.40
N MET A 119 13.70 0.04 13.42
CA MET A 119 12.85 1.01 14.10
C MET A 119 11.85 1.55 13.09
N LEU A 120 10.59 1.56 13.48
CA LEU A 120 9.44 1.95 12.67
C LEU A 120 8.70 3.06 13.41
N TRP A 121 8.34 4.12 12.70
CA TRP A 121 7.55 5.22 13.25
C TRP A 121 6.69 5.85 12.17
N VAL A 122 5.66 6.59 12.58
CA VAL A 122 4.78 7.30 11.66
C VAL A 122 4.88 8.79 11.84
N GLU A 123 4.70 9.52 10.75
CA GLU A 123 4.66 10.98 10.72
C GLU A 123 3.44 11.44 9.91
N PRO A 124 2.59 12.31 10.46
CA PRO A 124 1.55 12.96 9.69
C PRO A 124 2.16 14.03 8.78
N LEU A 125 1.71 14.04 7.51
CA LEU A 125 2.20 14.99 6.51
C LEU A 125 1.08 15.79 5.85
N CYS A 126 1.46 17.00 5.48
CA CYS A 126 0.70 17.97 4.71
C CYS A 126 0.58 17.60 3.24
N GLN A 127 -0.23 18.35 2.49
CA GLN A 127 -0.42 18.13 1.06
C GLN A 127 0.86 18.32 0.25
N ASP A 128 1.69 19.28 0.64
CA ASP A 128 3.03 19.54 0.08
C ASP A 128 4.07 18.47 0.46
N GLY A 129 3.71 17.56 1.37
CA GLY A 129 4.58 16.50 1.86
C GLY A 129 5.48 16.93 3.00
N GLU A 130 5.32 18.15 3.53
CA GLU A 130 5.99 18.61 4.73
C GLU A 130 5.40 17.96 5.98
N ALA A 131 6.21 17.83 7.03
CA ALA A 131 5.74 17.32 8.31
C ALA A 131 4.87 18.35 9.04
N PHE A 132 3.88 17.86 9.78
CA PHE A 132 3.11 18.71 10.69
C PHE A 132 4.03 19.37 11.71
N THR A 133 3.76 20.63 12.04
CA THR A 133 4.58 21.35 13.03
C THR A 133 4.23 20.94 14.46
N ARG A 134 2.97 20.56 14.71
CA ARG A 134 2.49 20.16 16.04
C ARG A 134 1.61 18.91 15.96
N TYR A 135 2.14 17.80 16.43
CA TYR A 135 1.43 16.54 16.50
C TYR A 135 1.97 15.65 17.63
N GLU A 136 1.18 14.67 18.06
CA GLU A 136 1.62 13.55 18.88
C GLU A 136 1.30 12.24 18.15
N VAL A 137 2.27 11.33 18.17
CA VAL A 137 2.17 9.98 17.62
C VAL A 137 2.73 8.99 18.63
N PRO A 138 2.42 7.69 18.52
CA PRO A 138 3.05 6.68 19.36
C PRO A 138 4.58 6.72 19.19
N PRO A 139 5.33 6.37 20.25
CA PRO A 139 6.78 6.33 20.17
C PRO A 139 7.26 5.33 19.12
N PRO A 140 8.43 5.55 18.50
CA PRO A 140 9.03 4.60 17.57
C PRO A 140 9.12 3.19 18.16
N VAL A 141 8.79 2.17 17.37
CA VAL A 141 8.81 0.78 17.80
C VAL A 141 9.92 0.01 17.10
N VAL A 142 10.63 -0.82 17.85
CA VAL A 142 11.68 -1.69 17.30
C VAL A 142 11.13 -3.09 17.11
N ARG A 143 11.22 -3.62 15.87
CA ARG A 143 10.78 -4.96 15.50
C ARG A 143 11.85 -5.66 14.67
N ASN A 144 11.86 -6.99 14.69
CA ASN A 144 12.63 -7.78 13.75
C ASN A 144 11.76 -8.06 12.52
N VAL A 145 12.22 -7.60 11.36
CA VAL A 145 11.58 -7.82 10.07
C VAL A 145 12.19 -9.06 9.44
N ALA A 146 11.35 -10.00 9.02
CA ALA A 146 11.77 -11.19 8.29
C ALA A 146 11.29 -11.11 6.83
N ASP A 147 12.07 -11.70 5.91
CA ASP A 147 11.71 -11.74 4.50
C ASP A 147 10.40 -12.51 4.30
N GLY A 148 9.49 -11.97 3.50
CA GLY A 148 8.16 -12.53 3.25
C GLY A 148 7.20 -12.48 4.44
N ALA A 149 7.58 -11.86 5.56
CA ALA A 149 6.70 -11.71 6.72
C ALA A 149 5.95 -10.37 6.70
N VAL A 150 4.71 -10.39 7.20
CA VAL A 150 3.93 -9.18 7.50
C VAL A 150 3.99 -8.92 9.00
N LEU A 151 4.39 -7.71 9.39
CA LEU A 151 4.37 -7.26 10.78
C LEU A 151 3.21 -6.28 11.01
N THR A 152 2.61 -6.33 12.18
CA THR A 152 1.51 -5.43 12.57
C THR A 152 2.04 -4.38 13.55
N LEU A 153 1.76 -3.09 13.28
CA LEU A 153 2.07 -1.98 14.20
C LEU A 153 0.87 -1.55 15.04
N ASP A 154 -0.16 -2.38 15.10
CA ASP A 154 -1.42 -2.15 15.80
C ASP A 154 -2.16 -0.89 15.31
N SER A 155 -3.14 -0.43 16.11
CA SER A 155 -3.89 0.80 15.84
C SER A 155 -3.20 1.98 16.51
N LEU A 156 -2.88 3.00 15.72
CA LEU A 156 -2.15 4.20 16.14
C LEU A 156 -3.13 5.34 16.45
N LEU A 157 -2.88 6.05 17.55
CA LEU A 157 -3.56 7.31 17.83
C LEU A 157 -2.66 8.46 17.35
N ILE A 158 -3.13 9.22 16.37
CA ILE A 158 -2.44 10.42 15.89
C ILE A 158 -3.22 11.63 16.41
N VAL A 159 -2.55 12.49 17.17
CA VAL A 159 -3.10 13.74 17.67
C VAL A 159 -2.50 14.88 16.86
N VAL A 160 -3.33 15.74 16.28
CA VAL A 160 -2.88 16.88 15.47
C VAL A 160 -3.54 18.18 15.95
N ASP A 161 -2.86 19.29 15.76
CA ASP A 161 -3.44 20.62 16.00
C ASP A 161 -4.00 21.19 14.69
N PRO A 162 -5.33 21.35 14.54
CA PRO A 162 -5.93 21.93 13.34
C PRO A 162 -5.60 23.42 13.14
N ALA A 163 -5.06 24.11 14.15
CA ALA A 163 -4.72 25.53 14.05
C ALA A 163 -3.31 25.79 13.48
N CYS A 164 -2.44 24.78 13.41
CA CYS A 164 -1.06 24.88 12.95
C CYS A 164 -0.66 23.64 12.14
N THR A 165 -1.24 23.52 10.95
CA THR A 165 -1.28 22.29 10.17
C THR A 165 -0.06 22.14 9.28
N CYS A 166 0.23 23.15 8.46
CA CYS A 166 1.27 23.09 7.43
C CYS A 166 2.02 24.42 7.34
N ALA A 167 3.34 24.41 7.09
CA ALA A 167 4.17 25.62 7.10
C ALA A 167 3.63 26.74 6.19
N ALA A 168 2.96 26.38 5.08
CA ALA A 168 2.31 27.33 4.17
C ALA A 168 1.05 28.00 4.75
N GLU A 169 0.35 27.35 5.68
CA GLU A 169 -0.93 27.82 6.24
C GLU A 169 -0.74 28.65 7.52
N CYS A 170 0.34 28.41 8.29
CA CYS A 170 0.66 29.17 9.50
C CYS A 170 0.96 30.65 9.23
N ALA A 171 1.57 30.99 8.09
CA ALA A 171 1.88 32.38 7.74
C ALA A 171 0.64 33.23 7.42
N ALA A 172 -0.49 32.60 7.08
CA ALA A 172 -1.72 33.31 6.69
C ALA A 172 -2.62 33.68 7.89
N PHE A 173 -2.49 32.98 9.03
CA PHE A 173 -3.32 33.23 10.21
C PHE A 173 -2.77 34.35 11.11
N GLU A 174 -1.45 34.57 11.16
CA GLU A 174 -0.85 35.69 11.95
C GLU A 174 -1.11 37.10 11.37
N LEU A 175 -1.69 37.19 10.16
CA LEU A 175 -1.97 38.47 9.50
C LEU A 175 -3.46 38.89 9.53
N ARG A 176 -4.29 38.23 10.35
CA ARG A 176 -5.70 38.61 10.58
C ARG A 176 -6.00 38.82 12.05
#